data_AF-A0A2G1QG89-F1
#
_entry.id   AF-A0A2G1QG89-F1
#
_cell.length_a   1.000
_cell.length_b   1.000
_cell.length_c   1.000
_cell.angle_alpha   90.00
_cell.angle_beta   90.00
_cell.angle_gamma   90.00
#
_symmetry.space_group_name_H-M   'P 1'
#
loop_
_entity.id
_entity.type
_entity.pdbx_description
1 polymer ?
#
loop_
_entity_poly.entity_id
_entity_poly.type
_entity_poly.pdbx_seq_one_letter_code
_entity_poly.pdbx_strand_id
1 'polypeptide(L)'
;MSRFSLGRYRNALAFIFVCLSIDEAASFHEILAEPLRNMLGTSGILYFAWVIPGAAFALAVAIVFIPFLCSLPLATALRFVASGAIYVGGALGMELVGGYLADNGLLGSPLYMIVSTIEESMEMVGMALFFSAALDHLVQTQPNWRLGNSG
;
A
#
# COMPACT_ATOMS: atom_id res chain seq x y z
N MET A 1 3.28 15.03 21.52
CA MET A 1 4.34 14.13 21.00
C MET A 1 5.60 14.94 20.75
N SER A 2 6.75 14.53 21.28
CA SER A 2 8.03 15.22 21.03
C SER A 2 8.42 15.12 19.55
N ARG A 3 9.08 16.14 18.95
CA ARG A 3 9.61 16.09 17.57
C ARG A 3 10.39 14.80 17.25
N PHE A 4 11.05 14.20 18.23
CA PHE A 4 11.77 12.93 18.11
C PHE A 4 10.87 11.71 17.81
N SER A 5 9.59 11.70 18.24
CA SER A 5 8.69 10.57 17.98
C SER A 5 8.16 10.58 16.54
N LEU A 6 7.88 11.76 15.98
CA LEU A 6 7.46 11.89 14.57
C LEU A 6 8.55 11.47 13.59
N GLY A 7 9.83 11.75 13.90
CA GLY A 7 10.96 11.33 13.06
C GLY A 7 11.02 9.81 12.88
N ARG A 8 10.71 9.04 13.94
CA ARG A 8 10.69 7.57 13.88
C ARG A 8 9.58 7.06 12.95
N TYR A 9 8.37 7.63 13.02
CA TYR A 9 7.27 7.26 12.12
C TYR A 9 7.59 7.56 10.66
N ARG A 10 8.20 8.72 10.37
CA ARG A 10 8.61 9.08 9.00
C ARG A 10 9.68 8.14 8.45
N ASN A 11 10.66 7.77 9.26
CA ASN A 11 11.70 6.82 8.85
C ASN A 11 11.13 5.41 8.64
N ALA A 12 10.23 4.96 9.52
CA ALA A 12 9.53 3.69 9.36
C ALA A 12 8.67 3.69 8.08
N LEU A 13 7.96 4.78 7.81
CA LEU A 13 7.16 4.95 6.60
C LEU A 13 8.04 4.90 5.35
N ALA A 14 9.15 5.64 5.33
CA ALA A 14 10.11 5.62 4.21
C ALA A 14 10.66 4.21 3.96
N PHE A 15 11.01 3.49 5.03
CA PHE A 15 11.47 2.11 4.94
C PHE A 15 10.39 1.19 4.35
N ILE A 16 9.14 1.29 4.84
CA ILE A 16 8.00 0.52 4.31
C ILE A 16 7.80 0.81 2.82
N PHE A 17 7.83 2.08 2.39
CA PHE A 17 7.69 2.42 0.97
C PHE A 17 8.82 1.89 0.12
N VAL A 18 10.06 1.86 0.62
CA VAL A 18 11.17 1.22 -0.11
C VAL A 18 10.91 -0.28 -0.27
N CYS A 19 10.45 -0.96 0.79
CA CYS A 19 10.06 -2.37 0.69
C CYS A 19 8.94 -2.60 -0.32
N LEU A 20 7.88 -1.79 -0.28
CA LEU A 20 6.76 -1.87 -1.24
C LEU A 20 7.23 -1.57 -2.68
N SER A 21 8.11 -0.60 -2.89
CA SER A 21 8.67 -0.33 -4.22
C SER A 21 9.52 -1.48 -4.76
N ILE A 22 10.24 -2.20 -3.89
CA ILE A 22 10.97 -3.41 -4.28
C ILE A 22 9.99 -4.53 -4.62
N ASP A 23 8.93 -4.69 -3.83
CA ASP A 23 7.88 -5.67 -4.06
C ASP A 23 7.26 -5.49 -5.45
N GLU A 24 6.84 -4.26 -5.81
CA GLU A 24 6.26 -4.00 -7.14
C GLU A 24 7.27 -4.15 -8.27
N ALA A 25 8.52 -3.72 -8.08
CA ALA A 25 9.52 -3.85 -9.13
C ALA A 25 9.89 -5.31 -9.42
N ALA A 26 9.74 -6.19 -8.44
CA ALA A 26 10.09 -7.61 -8.54
C ALA A 26 8.87 -8.54 -8.62
N SER A 27 7.65 -7.99 -8.55
CA SER A 27 6.40 -8.74 -8.37
C SER A 27 6.54 -9.82 -7.29
N PHE A 28 7.14 -9.45 -6.15
CA PHE A 28 7.60 -10.43 -5.18
C PHE A 28 6.43 -11.14 -4.49
N HIS A 29 5.30 -10.46 -4.30
CA HIS A 29 4.07 -11.06 -3.80
C HIS A 29 3.51 -12.14 -4.75
N GLU A 30 3.63 -11.99 -6.07
CA GLU A 30 3.26 -13.04 -7.04
C GLU A 30 4.16 -14.28 -6.89
N ILE A 31 5.47 -14.06 -6.74
CA ILE A 31 6.47 -15.13 -6.56
C ILE A 31 6.21 -15.88 -5.24
N LEU A 32 5.84 -15.15 -4.18
CA LEU A 32 5.53 -15.73 -2.87
C LEU A 32 4.19 -16.47 -2.84
N ALA A 33 3.26 -16.15 -3.74
CA ALA A 33 1.92 -16.72 -3.73
C ALA A 33 1.94 -18.24 -3.90
N GLU A 34 2.72 -18.76 -4.85
CA GLU A 34 2.75 -20.19 -5.15
C GLU A 34 3.38 -21.05 -4.03
N PRO A 35 4.57 -20.72 -3.48
CA PRO A 35 5.14 -21.45 -2.35
C PRO A 35 4.23 -21.46 -1.12
N LEU A 36 3.63 -20.31 -0.79
CA LEU A 36 2.71 -20.21 0.35
C LEU A 36 1.45 -21.03 0.12
N ARG A 37 0.88 -20.99 -1.08
CA ARG A 37 -0.28 -21.82 -1.44
C ARG A 37 0.03 -23.30 -1.27
N ASN A 38 1.18 -23.75 -1.78
CA ASN A 38 1.59 -25.15 -1.69
C ASN A 38 1.83 -25.59 -0.24
N MET A 39 2.36 -24.70 0.61
CA MET A 39 2.60 -24.97 2.03
C MET A 39 1.30 -24.97 2.86
N LEU A 40 0.38 -24.05 2.58
CA LEU A 40 -0.85 -23.87 3.36
C LEU A 40 -2.05 -24.63 2.79
N GLY A 41 -1.94 -25.16 1.57
CA GLY A 41 -3.02 -25.85 0.86
C GLY A 41 -4.21 -24.96 0.56
N THR A 42 -3.99 -23.67 0.28
CA THR A 42 -5.08 -22.71 0.03
C THR A 42 -5.64 -22.86 -1.40
N SER A 43 -6.90 -22.49 -1.57
CA SER A 43 -7.62 -22.53 -2.84
C SER A 43 -8.73 -21.46 -2.88
N GLY A 44 -9.44 -21.36 -4.01
CA GLY A 44 -10.54 -20.42 -4.20
C GLY A 44 -10.11 -18.97 -4.04
N ILE A 45 -10.83 -18.19 -3.24
CA ILE A 45 -10.50 -16.77 -2.99
C ILE A 45 -9.11 -16.57 -2.36
N LEU A 46 -8.55 -17.58 -1.68
CA LEU A 46 -7.20 -17.52 -1.09
C LEU A 46 -6.17 -18.28 -1.93
N TYR A 47 -6.43 -18.47 -3.22
CA TYR A 47 -5.50 -19.10 -4.16
C TYR A 47 -4.13 -18.41 -4.13
N PHE A 48 -4.11 -17.08 -4.06
CA PHE A 48 -2.90 -16.30 -3.80
C PHE A 48 -2.70 -16.13 -2.30
N ALA A 49 -2.01 -17.11 -1.70
CA ALA A 49 -1.89 -17.25 -0.25
C ALA A 49 -1.14 -16.09 0.44
N TRP A 50 -0.39 -15.29 -0.30
CA TRP A 50 0.35 -14.13 0.23
C TRP A 50 -0.59 -13.06 0.81
N VAL A 51 -1.86 -13.03 0.39
CA VAL A 51 -2.89 -12.14 0.94
C VAL A 51 -2.99 -12.29 2.47
N ILE A 52 -2.71 -13.47 3.03
CA ILE A 52 -2.74 -13.71 4.47
C ILE A 52 -1.65 -12.91 5.21
N PRO A 53 -0.33 -13.13 4.95
CA PRO A 53 0.70 -12.31 5.57
C PRO A 53 0.62 -10.83 5.15
N GLY A 54 0.20 -10.53 3.91
CA GLY A 54 -0.02 -9.15 3.44
C GLY A 54 -1.08 -8.40 4.25
N ALA A 55 -2.24 -9.03 4.50
CA ALA A 55 -3.30 -8.47 5.33
C ALA A 55 -2.86 -8.25 6.78
N ALA A 56 -2.13 -9.21 7.36
CA ALA A 56 -1.59 -9.10 8.70
C ALA A 56 -0.60 -7.92 8.81
N PHE A 57 0.29 -7.77 7.82
CA PHE A 57 1.23 -6.66 7.74
C PHE A 57 0.51 -5.31 7.59
N ALA A 58 -0.45 -5.20 6.65
CA ALA A 58 -1.22 -3.99 6.42
C ALA A 58 -1.99 -3.56 7.68
N LEU A 59 -2.60 -4.51 8.40
CA LEU A 59 -3.29 -4.24 9.66
C LEU A 59 -2.32 -3.78 10.75
N ALA A 60 -1.16 -4.41 10.87
CA ALA A 60 -0.14 -4.00 11.83
C ALA A 60 0.36 -2.57 11.55
N VAL A 61 0.62 -2.24 10.28
CA VAL A 61 0.97 -0.87 9.85
C VAL A 61 -0.15 0.10 10.20
N ALA A 62 -1.40 -0.22 9.86
CA ALA A 62 -2.54 0.64 10.17
C ALA A 62 -2.62 0.97 11.66
N ILE A 63 -2.50 -0.04 12.54
CA ILE A 63 -2.55 0.12 14.00
C ILE A 63 -1.37 0.94 14.52
N VAL A 64 -0.14 0.60 14.12
CA VAL A 64 1.09 1.28 14.58
C VAL A 64 1.10 2.75 14.18
N PHE A 65 0.51 3.09 13.03
CA PHE A 65 0.46 4.46 12.53
C PHE A 65 -0.75 5.27 13.00
N ILE A 66 -1.69 4.71 13.78
CA ILE A 66 -2.81 5.48 14.37
C ILE A 66 -2.33 6.74 15.11
N PRO A 67 -1.36 6.67 16.04
CA PRO A 67 -0.90 7.86 16.76
C PRO A 67 -0.28 8.92 15.84
N PHE A 68 0.35 8.47 14.75
CA PHE A 68 0.90 9.35 13.73
C PHE A 68 -0.22 10.04 12.94
N LEU A 69 -1.21 9.29 12.46
CA LEU A 69 -2.38 9.84 11.76
C LEU A 69 -3.16 10.83 12.63
N CYS A 70 -3.35 10.53 13.91
CA CYS A 70 -4.01 11.44 14.87
C CYS A 70 -3.18 12.70 15.16
N SER A 71 -1.88 12.72 14.84
CA SER A 71 -1.03 13.91 15.01
C SER A 71 -1.03 14.84 13.80
N LEU A 72 -1.57 14.40 12.66
CA LEU A 72 -1.63 15.17 11.42
C LEU A 72 -2.88 16.09 11.39
N PRO A 73 -2.85 17.17 10.60
CA PRO A 73 -4.06 17.88 10.23
C PRO A 73 -5.09 16.91 9.62
N LEU A 74 -6.37 17.05 10.00
CA LEU A 74 -7.44 16.12 9.58
C LEU A 74 -7.47 15.90 8.06
N ALA A 75 -7.30 16.98 7.27
CA ALA A 75 -7.27 16.89 5.82
C ALA A 75 -6.12 15.99 5.29
N THR A 76 -4.92 16.09 5.88
CA THR A 76 -3.79 15.23 5.52
C THR A 76 -4.05 13.78 5.94
N ALA A 77 -4.54 13.58 7.17
CA ALA A 77 -4.83 12.24 7.68
C ALA A 77 -5.86 11.52 6.80
N LEU A 78 -6.95 12.20 6.40
CA LEU A 78 -7.96 11.63 5.50
C LEU A 78 -7.39 11.26 4.14
N ARG A 79 -6.51 12.11 3.57
CA ARG A 79 -5.84 11.79 2.29
C ARG A 79 -4.94 10.56 2.42
N PHE A 80 -4.19 10.44 3.52
CA PHE A 80 -3.32 9.28 3.78
C PHE A 80 -4.16 8.00 3.89
N VAL A 81 -5.23 8.04 4.68
CA VAL A 81 -6.14 6.90 4.87
C VAL A 81 -6.82 6.52 3.56
N ALA A 82 -7.34 7.48 2.79
CA ALA A 82 -7.97 7.19 1.51
C ALA A 82 -6.99 6.57 0.51
N SER A 83 -5.76 7.11 0.44
CA SER A 83 -4.71 6.60 -0.44
C SER A 83 -4.31 5.17 -0.06
N GLY A 84 -4.11 4.92 1.24
CA GLY A 84 -3.82 3.58 1.76
C GLY A 84 -4.96 2.60 1.54
N ALA A 85 -6.22 3.02 1.68
CA ALA A 85 -7.38 2.17 1.42
C ALA A 85 -7.51 1.80 -0.06
N ILE A 86 -7.18 2.71 -0.98
CA ILE A 86 -7.15 2.40 -2.42
C ILE A 86 -6.04 1.39 -2.73
N TYR A 87 -4.82 1.63 -2.22
CA TYR A 87 -3.68 0.73 -2.43
C TYR A 87 -3.97 -0.67 -1.87
N VAL A 88 -4.30 -0.77 -0.57
CA VAL A 88 -4.55 -2.06 0.10
C VAL A 88 -5.81 -2.74 -0.46
N GLY A 89 -6.81 -1.96 -0.88
CA GLY A 89 -8.01 -2.49 -1.54
C GLY A 89 -7.72 -3.09 -2.92
N GLY A 90 -6.76 -2.53 -3.67
CA GLY A 90 -6.21 -3.14 -4.88
C GLY A 90 -5.49 -4.43 -4.52
N ALA A 91 -4.37 -4.27 -3.80
CA ALA A 91 -3.44 -5.34 -3.43
C ALA A 91 -4.09 -6.56 -2.78
N LEU A 92 -5.01 -6.37 -1.85
CA LEU A 92 -5.65 -7.51 -1.16
C LEU A 92 -7.02 -7.83 -1.73
N GLY A 93 -7.80 -6.81 -2.10
CA GLY A 93 -9.17 -7.01 -2.54
C GLY A 93 -9.23 -7.63 -3.93
N MET A 94 -8.44 -7.12 -4.88
CA MET A 94 -8.43 -7.63 -6.25
C MET A 94 -7.71 -8.97 -6.33
N GLU A 95 -6.69 -9.21 -5.52
CA GLU A 95 -6.05 -10.53 -5.38
C GLU A 95 -7.05 -11.62 -4.96
N LEU A 96 -7.99 -11.33 -4.05
CA LEU A 96 -9.03 -12.31 -3.69
C LEU A 96 -9.94 -12.64 -4.89
N VAL A 97 -10.23 -11.64 -5.73
CA VAL A 97 -11.04 -11.81 -6.95
C VAL A 97 -10.24 -12.57 -8.00
N GLY A 98 -8.98 -12.18 -8.23
CA GLY A 98 -8.05 -12.84 -9.15
C GLY A 98 -7.82 -14.29 -8.75
N GLY A 99 -7.65 -14.55 -7.46
CA GLY A 99 -7.49 -15.89 -6.90
C GLY A 99 -8.69 -16.78 -7.16
N TYR A 100 -9.91 -16.27 -6.97
CA TYR A 100 -11.13 -16.99 -7.33
C TYR A 100 -11.17 -17.33 -8.83
N LEU A 101 -10.80 -16.40 -9.71
CA LEU A 101 -10.75 -16.65 -11.15
C LEU A 101 -9.68 -17.70 -11.49
N ALA A 102 -8.49 -17.59 -10.89
CA ALA A 102 -7.38 -18.52 -11.11
C ALA A 102 -7.74 -19.95 -10.71
N ASP A 103 -8.39 -20.13 -9.55
CA ASP A 103 -8.86 -21.43 -9.06
C ASP A 103 -9.90 -22.08 -9.99
N ASN A 104 -10.71 -21.26 -10.67
CA ASN A 104 -11.68 -21.71 -11.67
C ASN A 104 -11.07 -21.92 -13.07
N GLY A 105 -9.74 -21.95 -13.19
CA GLY A 105 -9.04 -22.19 -14.46
C GLY A 105 -9.07 -21.01 -15.44
N LEU A 106 -9.38 -19.80 -14.95
CA LEU A 106 -9.43 -18.57 -15.76
C LEU A 106 -8.11 -17.79 -15.72
N LEU A 107 -7.04 -18.37 -15.19
CA LEU A 107 -5.71 -17.76 -15.18
C LEU A 107 -5.27 -17.45 -16.62
N GLY A 108 -4.86 -16.21 -16.88
CA GLY A 108 -4.50 -15.72 -18.22
C GLY A 108 -5.69 -15.44 -19.16
N SER A 109 -6.94 -15.60 -18.69
CA SER A 109 -8.12 -15.20 -19.47
C SER A 109 -8.25 -13.67 -19.57
N PRO A 110 -9.00 -13.13 -20.56
CA PRO A 110 -9.26 -11.69 -20.65
C PRO A 110 -9.88 -11.10 -19.38
N LEU A 111 -10.73 -11.86 -18.69
CA LEU A 111 -11.35 -11.43 -17.43
C LEU A 111 -10.30 -11.31 -16.31
N TYR A 112 -9.40 -12.29 -16.20
CA TYR A 112 -8.28 -12.24 -15.25
C TYR A 112 -7.37 -11.04 -15.53
N MET A 113 -7.03 -10.79 -16.81
CA MET A 113 -6.21 -9.64 -17.21
C MET A 113 -6.86 -8.30 -16.84
N ILE A 114 -8.18 -8.17 -16.98
CA ILE A 114 -8.91 -6.97 -16.55
C ILE A 114 -8.83 -6.78 -15.03
N VAL A 115 -9.03 -7.87 -14.26
CA VAL A 115 -8.93 -7.83 -12.79
C VAL A 115 -7.54 -7.42 -12.33
N SER A 116 -6.50 -8.05 -12.87
CA SER A 116 -5.10 -7.69 -12.61
C SER A 116 -4.78 -6.25 -13.06
N THR A 117 -5.33 -5.79 -14.18
CA THR A 117 -5.14 -4.38 -14.60
C THR A 117 -5.78 -3.40 -13.62
N ILE A 118 -6.95 -3.73 -13.07
CA ILE A 118 -7.63 -2.91 -12.05
C ILE A 118 -6.82 -2.89 -10.76
N GLU A 119 -6.32 -4.05 -10.32
CA GLU A 119 -5.46 -4.20 -9.16
C GLU A 119 -4.24 -3.29 -9.22
N GLU A 120 -3.42 -3.46 -10.25
CA GLU A 120 -2.22 -2.67 -10.53
C GLU A 120 -2.56 -1.18 -10.64
N SER A 121 -3.66 -0.84 -11.31
CA SER A 121 -4.12 0.56 -11.42
C SER A 121 -4.47 1.16 -10.07
N MET A 122 -5.12 0.39 -9.19
CA MET A 122 -5.46 0.84 -7.84
C MET A 122 -4.21 1.05 -7.00
N GLU A 123 -3.22 0.18 -7.09
CA GLU A 123 -1.95 0.33 -6.40
C GLU A 123 -1.20 1.60 -6.86
N MET A 124 -1.07 1.79 -8.17
CA MET A 124 -0.44 2.99 -8.74
C MET A 124 -1.16 4.27 -8.33
N VAL A 125 -2.49 4.29 -8.38
CA VAL A 125 -3.30 5.45 -7.98
C VAL A 125 -3.17 5.71 -6.48
N GLY A 126 -3.27 4.66 -5.65
CA GLY A 126 -3.12 4.77 -4.20
C GLY A 126 -1.74 5.33 -3.81
N MET A 127 -0.68 4.83 -4.44
CA MET A 127 0.68 5.31 -4.22
C MET A 127 0.86 6.77 -4.66
N ALA A 128 0.36 7.14 -5.85
CA ALA A 128 0.44 8.50 -6.37
C ALA A 128 -0.31 9.52 -5.49
N LEU A 129 -1.52 9.15 -5.03
CA LEU A 129 -2.31 9.96 -4.10
C LEU A 129 -1.60 10.13 -2.75
N PHE A 130 -0.99 9.06 -2.23
CA PHE A 130 -0.23 9.12 -0.98
C PHE A 130 0.95 10.06 -1.12
N PHE A 131 1.72 9.94 -2.21
CA PHE A 131 2.88 10.78 -2.48
C PHE A 131 2.49 12.26 -2.60
N SER A 132 1.41 12.56 -3.32
CA SER A 132 0.86 13.92 -3.42
C SER A 132 0.46 14.47 -2.05
N ALA A 133 -0.25 13.68 -1.24
CA ALA A 133 -0.63 14.09 0.11
C ALA A 133 0.58 14.32 1.03
N ALA A 134 1.64 13.51 0.88
CA ALA A 134 2.87 13.64 1.64
C ALA A 134 3.64 14.92 1.27
N LEU A 135 3.73 15.25 -0.03
CA LEU A 135 4.32 16.50 -0.50
C LEU A 135 3.53 17.72 0.00
N ASP A 136 2.21 17.69 -0.10
CA ASP A 136 1.34 18.74 0.43
C ASP A 136 1.57 18.97 1.93
N HIS A 137 1.70 17.89 2.71
CA HIS A 137 1.97 17.97 4.13
C HIS A 137 3.35 18.57 4.42
N LEU A 138 4.37 18.20 3.64
CA LEU A 138 5.72 18.77 3.77
C LEU A 138 5.73 20.27 3.48
N VAL A 139 5.05 20.72 2.42
CA VAL A 139 4.93 22.14 2.08
C VAL A 139 4.24 22.93 3.19
N GLN A 140 3.17 22.39 3.76
CA GLN A 140 2.45 23.03 4.88
C GLN A 140 3.28 23.11 6.16
N THR A 141 4.18 22.15 6.41
CA THR A 141 4.97 22.06 7.64
C THR A 141 6.36 22.70 7.55
N GLN A 142 6.87 22.99 6.35
CA GLN A 142 8.16 23.64 6.10
C GLN A 142 7.99 24.87 5.19
N PRO A 143 7.40 25.98 5.69
CA PRO A 143 7.13 27.18 4.88
C PRO A 143 8.41 27.90 4.36
N ASN A 144 9.59 27.49 4.82
CA ASN A 144 10.87 28.17 4.57
C ASN A 144 11.55 27.74 3.26
N TRP A 145 10.95 26.83 2.48
CA TRP A 145 11.47 26.44 1.16
C TRP A 145 11.19 27.44 0.03
N ARG A 146 10.63 28.61 0.36
CA ARG A 146 10.62 29.76 -0.55
C ARG A 146 12.07 30.19 -0.78
N LEU A 147 12.65 29.73 -1.89
CA LEU A 147 13.94 30.20 -2.40
C LEU A 147 13.89 31.74 -2.45
N GLY A 148 14.70 32.37 -1.60
CA GLY A 148 15.14 33.76 -1.65
C GLY A 148 14.09 34.82 -1.96
N ASN A 149 13.57 35.48 -0.92
CA ASN A 149 13.48 36.94 -0.95
C ASN A 149 14.39 37.47 0.17
N SER A 150 15.66 37.63 -0.15
CA SER A 150 16.60 38.46 0.59
C SER A 150 16.85 39.71 -0.24
N GLY A 151 16.31 40.86 0.19
CA GLY A 151 16.51 42.17 -0.40
C GLY A 151 15.23 42.77 -0.93
#